data_AF-A0A7V9SPG0-F1
#
_entry.id   AF-A0A7V9SPG0-F1
#
_cell.length_a   1.000
_cell.length_b   1.000
_cell.length_c   1.000
_cell.angle_alpha   90.00
_cell.angle_beta   90.00
_cell.angle_gamma   90.00
#
_symmetry.space_group_name_H-M   'P 1'
#
loop_
_entity.id
_entity.type
_entity.pdbx_description
1 polymer ?
#
loop_
_entity_poly.entity_id
_entity_poly.type
_entity_poly.pdbx_seq_one_letter_code
_entity_poly.pdbx_strand_id
1 'polypeptide(L)'
;GDRAGVASALVERYAAELVPSIGGVFNEAVPLREAVAKGINIFCTFVEKEPELFRFFLEASGPDPGAMNTALGAMFASSFSASLFAVGRDPAMGETWGHALPGAVFAAVDWWASTRTMPRQTLVGHLTSLVADAFEASGVTRLAPPS
;
A
#
# COMPACT_ATOMS: atom_id res chain seq x y z
N GLY A 1 30.94 -4.32 -2.71
CA GLY A 1 30.39 -3.81 -3.97
C GLY A 1 29.61 -4.84 -4.79
N ASP A 2 29.37 -6.06 -4.31
CA ASP A 2 28.64 -7.09 -5.07
C ASP A 2 27.25 -7.36 -4.46
N ARG A 3 27.20 -7.71 -3.17
CA ARG A 3 25.97 -7.97 -2.42
C ARG A 3 25.00 -6.77 -2.35
N ALA A 4 25.51 -5.54 -2.26
CA ALA A 4 24.69 -4.32 -2.24
C ALA A 4 24.13 -3.93 -3.63
N GLY A 5 24.80 -4.33 -4.73
CA GLY A 5 24.29 -4.11 -6.08
C GLY A 5 23.18 -5.12 -6.44
N VAL A 6 23.38 -6.39 -6.06
CA VAL A 6 22.35 -7.44 -6.16
C VAL A 6 21.13 -7.09 -5.30
N ALA A 7 21.35 -6.48 -4.13
CA ALA A 7 20.29 -5.96 -3.26
C ALA A 7 19.35 -4.98 -3.99
N SER A 8 19.93 -3.93 -4.55
CA SER A 8 19.20 -2.84 -5.22
C SER A 8 18.43 -3.35 -6.43
N ALA A 9 19.09 -4.15 -7.27
CA ALA A 9 18.47 -4.70 -8.48
C ALA A 9 17.27 -5.61 -8.16
N LEU A 10 17.32 -6.34 -7.04
CA LEU A 10 16.21 -7.17 -6.60
C LEU A 10 15.04 -6.30 -6.11
N VAL A 11 15.31 -5.29 -5.29
CA VAL A 11 14.29 -4.33 -4.81
C VAL A 11 13.62 -3.61 -5.97
N GLU A 12 14.39 -3.12 -6.95
CA GLU A 12 13.87 -2.43 -8.14
C GLU A 12 12.98 -3.34 -8.99
N ARG A 13 13.40 -4.59 -9.24
CA ARG A 13 12.61 -5.56 -10.00
C ARG A 13 11.26 -5.85 -9.32
N TYR A 14 11.25 -5.95 -7.99
CA TYR A 14 10.02 -6.25 -7.26
C TYR A 14 9.13 -5.02 -7.07
N ALA A 15 9.70 -3.83 -6.93
CA ALA A 15 8.96 -2.58 -7.07
C ALA A 15 8.25 -2.52 -8.43
N ALA A 16 8.93 -2.94 -9.50
CA ALA A 16 8.35 -3.02 -10.83
C ALA A 16 7.23 -4.08 -10.98
N GLU A 17 7.05 -5.01 -10.03
CA GLU A 17 5.95 -5.99 -10.04
C GLU A 17 4.82 -5.59 -9.07
N LEU A 18 5.16 -5.21 -7.85
CA LEU A 18 4.21 -4.86 -6.80
C LEU A 18 3.47 -3.55 -7.11
N VAL A 19 4.19 -2.54 -7.59
CA VAL A 19 3.60 -1.22 -7.89
C VAL A 19 2.52 -1.34 -8.97
N PRO A 20 2.74 -2.01 -10.13
CA PRO A 20 1.67 -2.19 -11.10
C PRO A 20 0.52 -3.08 -10.60
N SER A 21 0.80 -4.09 -9.78
CA SER A 21 -0.25 -4.96 -9.24
C SER A 21 -1.20 -4.21 -8.31
N ILE A 22 -0.65 -3.38 -7.41
CA ILE A 22 -1.42 -2.47 -6.56
C ILE A 22 -2.06 -1.36 -7.40
N GLY A 23 -1.33 -0.80 -8.37
CA GLY A 23 -1.81 0.21 -9.31
C GLY A 23 -3.04 -0.24 -10.10
N GLY A 24 -3.09 -1.52 -10.48
CA GLY A 24 -4.23 -2.14 -11.16
C GLY A 24 -5.55 -2.00 -10.40
N VAL A 25 -5.50 -2.04 -9.06
CA VAL A 25 -6.69 -1.91 -8.19
C VAL A 25 -7.41 -0.57 -8.40
N PHE A 26 -6.67 0.51 -8.64
CA PHE A 26 -7.26 1.84 -8.89
C PHE A 26 -7.99 1.97 -10.23
N ASN A 27 -7.67 1.08 -11.17
CA ASN A 27 -8.29 1.08 -12.49
C ASN A 27 -9.58 0.24 -12.52
N GLU A 28 -9.89 -0.46 -11.44
CA GLU A 28 -11.07 -1.30 -11.34
C GLU A 28 -12.29 -0.48 -10.90
N ALA A 29 -13.42 -0.69 -11.59
CA ALA A 29 -14.68 -0.03 -11.26
C ALA A 29 -15.43 -0.73 -10.10
N VAL A 30 -14.70 -1.07 -9.03
CA VAL A 30 -15.24 -1.76 -7.84
C VAL A 30 -15.56 -0.78 -6.70
N PRO A 31 -16.38 -1.16 -5.71
CA PRO A 31 -16.60 -0.36 -4.50
C PRO A 31 -15.30 -0.11 -3.71
N LEU A 32 -15.22 1.02 -3.01
CA LEU A 32 -14.05 1.42 -2.20
C LEU A 32 -13.54 0.31 -1.27
N ARG A 33 -14.41 -0.30 -0.45
CA ARG A 33 -14.00 -1.37 0.48
C ARG A 33 -13.41 -2.58 -0.23
N GLU A 34 -13.97 -2.93 -1.39
CA GLU A 34 -13.46 -4.05 -2.20
C GLU A 34 -12.08 -3.72 -2.79
N ALA A 35 -11.89 -2.52 -3.33
CA ALA A 35 -10.60 -2.05 -3.81
C ALA A 35 -9.54 -2.09 -2.69
N VAL A 36 -9.85 -1.50 -1.54
CA VAL A 36 -8.96 -1.47 -0.37
C VAL A 36 -8.61 -2.89 0.10
N ALA A 37 -9.61 -3.76 0.26
CA ALA A 37 -9.38 -5.16 0.65
C ALA A 37 -8.49 -5.90 -0.35
N LYS A 38 -8.72 -5.70 -1.65
CA LYS A 38 -7.93 -6.31 -2.71
C LYS A 38 -6.47 -5.85 -2.67
N GLY A 39 -6.23 -4.55 -2.54
CA GLY A 39 -4.87 -4.00 -2.42
C GLY A 39 -4.10 -4.54 -1.21
N ILE A 40 -4.73 -4.56 -0.03
CA ILE A 40 -4.13 -5.12 1.18
C ILE A 40 -3.87 -6.63 1.02
N ASN A 41 -4.82 -7.36 0.42
CA ASN A 41 -4.70 -8.80 0.18
C ASN A 41 -3.55 -9.14 -0.77
N ILE A 42 -3.35 -8.34 -1.84
CA ILE A 42 -2.21 -8.47 -2.77
C ILE A 42 -0.90 -8.33 -1.97
N PHE A 43 -0.81 -7.31 -1.13
CA PHE A 43 0.39 -7.07 -0.34
C PHE A 43 0.66 -8.17 0.69
N CYS A 44 -0.35 -8.63 1.43
CA CYS A 44 -0.19 -9.77 2.35
C CYS A 44 0.24 -11.05 1.61
N THR A 45 -0.33 -11.30 0.42
CA THR A 45 0.03 -12.47 -0.41
C THR A 45 1.49 -12.40 -0.85
N PHE A 46 1.98 -11.20 -1.19
CA PHE A 46 3.37 -10.97 -1.53
C PHE A 46 4.29 -11.30 -0.35
N VAL A 47 3.99 -10.77 0.84
CA VAL A 47 4.79 -11.03 2.06
C VAL A 47 4.78 -12.52 2.44
N GLU A 48 3.67 -13.23 2.23
CA GLU A 48 3.61 -14.68 2.46
C GLU A 48 4.44 -15.50 1.47
N LYS A 49 4.49 -15.10 0.20
CA LYS A 49 5.23 -15.81 -0.85
C LYS A 49 6.73 -15.57 -0.76
N GLU A 50 7.12 -14.34 -0.42
CA GLU A 50 8.51 -13.89 -0.48
C GLU A 50 8.98 -13.29 0.87
N PRO A 51 8.94 -14.05 1.99
CA PRO A 51 9.22 -13.50 3.32
C PRO A 51 10.68 -13.05 3.50
N GLU A 52 11.64 -13.77 2.92
CA GLU A 52 13.06 -13.41 2.98
C GLU A 52 13.35 -12.12 2.22
N LEU A 53 12.66 -11.92 1.09
CA LEU A 53 12.76 -10.69 0.31
C LEU A 53 12.15 -9.50 1.06
N PHE A 54 11.00 -9.70 1.70
CA PHE A 54 10.37 -8.67 2.51
C PHE A 54 11.27 -8.26 3.68
N ARG A 55 11.86 -9.23 4.39
CA ARG A 55 12.85 -8.97 5.45
C ARG A 55 14.09 -8.26 4.91
N PHE A 56 14.59 -8.69 3.76
CA PHE A 56 15.72 -8.05 3.11
C PHE A 56 15.42 -6.61 2.70
N PHE A 57 14.21 -6.34 2.20
CA PHE A 57 13.76 -4.99 1.89
C PHE A 57 13.77 -4.12 3.14
N LEU A 58 13.18 -4.60 4.24
CA LEU A 58 13.20 -3.91 5.54
C LEU A 58 14.63 -3.60 6.01
N GLU A 59 15.54 -4.56 5.89
CA GLU A 59 16.95 -4.41 6.30
C GLU A 59 17.74 -3.47 5.39
N ALA A 60 17.51 -3.52 4.07
CA ALA A 60 18.19 -2.70 3.07
C ALA A 60 17.70 -1.25 3.08
N SER A 61 16.44 -1.04 3.44
CA SER A 61 15.82 0.27 3.60
C SER A 61 16.39 1.07 4.78
N GLY A 62 16.92 0.44 5.84
CA GLY A 62 17.35 1.18 7.02
C GLY A 62 16.22 2.07 7.60
N PRO A 63 16.52 3.22 8.24
CA PRO A 63 15.50 4.10 8.82
C PRO A 63 14.59 4.79 7.78
N ASP A 64 14.93 4.71 6.49
CA ASP A 64 14.25 5.41 5.40
C ASP A 64 13.87 4.39 4.32
N PRO A 65 12.61 3.93 4.22
CA PRO A 65 12.18 2.92 3.26
C PRO A 65 12.16 3.38 1.78
N GLY A 66 13.17 4.18 1.41
CA GLY A 66 13.30 5.06 0.27
C GLY A 66 13.08 4.41 -1.09
N ALA A 67 12.70 5.30 -2.02
CA ALA A 67 12.26 5.07 -3.39
C ALA A 67 10.93 4.31 -3.54
N MET A 68 10.77 3.12 -2.95
CA MET A 68 9.53 2.33 -3.06
C MET A 68 8.37 3.00 -2.32
N ASN A 69 8.57 3.42 -1.06
CA ASN A 69 7.56 4.17 -0.31
C ASN A 69 7.28 5.54 -0.95
N THR A 70 8.26 6.13 -1.63
CA THR A 70 8.10 7.41 -2.33
C THR A 70 7.25 7.25 -3.58
N ALA A 71 7.53 6.25 -4.42
CA ALA A 71 6.79 6.01 -5.67
C ALA A 71 5.37 5.52 -5.40
N LEU A 72 5.21 4.56 -4.48
CA LEU A 72 3.88 4.14 -4.03
C LEU A 72 3.14 5.29 -3.37
N GLY A 73 3.79 6.02 -2.46
CA GLY A 73 3.19 7.16 -1.76
C GLY A 73 2.68 8.23 -2.71
N ALA A 74 3.45 8.57 -3.76
CA ALA A 74 3.03 9.52 -4.78
C ALA A 74 1.85 9.01 -5.62
N MET A 75 1.85 7.72 -6.00
CA MET A 75 0.73 7.10 -6.71
C MET A 75 -0.56 7.11 -5.86
N PHE A 76 -0.47 6.70 -4.59
CA PHE A 76 -1.56 6.74 -3.64
C PHE A 76 -2.06 8.17 -3.42
N ALA A 77 -1.13 9.12 -3.21
CA ALA A 77 -1.44 10.54 -3.03
C ALA A 77 -2.24 11.09 -4.22
N SER A 78 -1.78 10.82 -5.45
CA SER A 78 -2.47 11.24 -6.67
C SER A 78 -3.92 10.72 -6.73
N SER A 79 -4.10 9.41 -6.55
CA SER A 79 -5.43 8.77 -6.55
C SER A 79 -6.34 9.30 -5.44
N PHE A 80 -5.82 9.42 -4.22
CA PHE A 80 -6.60 9.83 -3.05
C PHE A 80 -7.01 11.29 -3.16
N SER A 81 -6.11 12.17 -3.59
CA SER A 81 -6.40 13.58 -3.83
C SER A 81 -7.49 13.75 -4.88
N ALA A 82 -7.41 13.01 -6.00
CA ALA A 82 -8.45 13.02 -7.03
C ALA A 82 -9.81 12.53 -6.49
N SER A 83 -9.80 11.46 -5.68
CA SER A 83 -11.01 10.89 -5.09
C SER A 83 -11.70 11.86 -4.11
N LEU A 84 -10.93 12.54 -3.28
CA LEU A 84 -11.41 13.51 -2.30
C LEU A 84 -11.92 14.79 -2.98
N PHE A 85 -11.20 15.27 -4.00
CA PHE A 85 -11.63 16.42 -4.79
C PHE A 85 -12.99 16.16 -5.47
N ALA A 86 -13.20 14.96 -6.02
CA ALA A 86 -14.45 14.58 -6.69
C ALA A 86 -15.70 14.64 -5.79
N VAL A 87 -15.52 14.54 -4.46
CA VAL A 87 -16.61 14.65 -3.47
C VAL A 87 -16.59 15.98 -2.71
N GLY A 88 -15.86 16.98 -3.21
CA GLY A 88 -15.82 18.34 -2.65
C GLY A 88 -15.01 18.49 -1.36
N ARG A 89 -14.07 17.57 -1.10
CA ARG A 89 -13.13 17.65 0.04
C ARG A 89 -11.80 18.27 -0.37
N ASP A 90 -11.01 18.67 0.61
CA ASP A 90 -9.68 19.23 0.39
C ASP A 90 -8.73 18.15 -0.18
N PRO A 91 -8.20 18.31 -1.41
CA PRO A 91 -7.28 17.34 -1.99
C PRO A 91 -5.97 17.19 -1.20
N ALA A 92 -5.54 18.18 -0.40
CA ALA A 92 -4.32 18.06 0.42
C ALA A 92 -4.42 16.94 1.47
N MET A 93 -5.64 16.55 1.86
CA MET A 93 -5.88 15.35 2.66
C MET A 93 -5.38 14.10 1.94
N GLY A 94 -5.59 14.01 0.63
CA GLY A 94 -5.19 12.87 -0.20
C GLY A 94 -3.67 12.70 -0.26
N GLU A 95 -2.93 13.80 -0.35
CA GLU A 95 -1.47 13.79 -0.29
C GLU A 95 -0.98 13.24 1.05
N THR A 96 -1.54 13.74 2.15
CA THR A 96 -1.20 13.26 3.50
C THR A 96 -1.53 11.78 3.66
N TRP A 97 -2.72 11.35 3.24
CA TRP A 97 -3.18 9.97 3.37
C TRP A 97 -2.41 9.01 2.47
N GLY A 98 -1.96 9.49 1.30
CA GLY A 98 -1.18 8.72 0.34
C GLY A 98 0.16 8.26 0.89
N HIS A 99 0.75 9.05 1.80
CA HIS A 99 1.96 8.65 2.51
C HIS A 99 1.68 7.90 3.83
N ALA A 100 0.63 8.29 4.56
CA ALA A 100 0.35 7.73 5.88
C ALA A 100 -0.26 6.32 5.85
N LEU A 101 -1.30 6.10 5.04
CA LEU A 101 -2.07 4.86 5.08
C LEU A 101 -1.28 3.65 4.57
N PRO A 102 -0.52 3.72 3.45
CA PRO A 102 0.32 2.62 3.03
C PRO A 102 1.39 2.28 4.07
N GLY A 103 1.98 3.29 4.74
CA GLY A 103 2.92 3.08 5.84
C GLY A 103 2.30 2.35 7.03
N ALA A 104 1.07 2.69 7.42
CA ALA A 104 0.35 2.00 8.48
C ALA A 104 0.03 0.54 8.12
N VAL A 105 -0.42 0.29 6.87
CA VAL A 105 -0.65 -1.06 6.34
C VAL A 105 0.65 -1.86 6.34
N PHE A 106 1.75 -1.26 5.88
CA PHE A 106 3.07 -1.87 5.86
C PHE A 106 3.52 -2.32 7.25
N ALA A 107 3.49 -1.42 8.23
CA ALA A 107 3.88 -1.72 9.61
C ALA A 107 3.01 -2.82 10.24
N ALA A 108 1.70 -2.82 9.98
CA ALA A 108 0.81 -3.84 10.51
C ALA A 108 1.05 -5.22 9.88
N VAL A 109 1.31 -5.28 8.57
CA VAL A 109 1.62 -6.53 7.87
C VAL A 109 2.98 -7.08 8.31
N ASP A 110 3.98 -6.23 8.53
CA ASP A 110 5.28 -6.65 9.07
C ASP A 110 5.14 -7.29 10.46
N TRP A 111 4.46 -6.60 11.38
CA TRP A 111 4.14 -7.13 12.70
C TRP A 111 3.40 -8.47 12.62
N TRP A 112 2.39 -8.56 11.75
CA TRP A 112 1.62 -9.78 11.59
C TRP A 112 2.45 -10.92 10.99
N ALA A 113 3.29 -10.63 9.99
CA ALA A 113 4.13 -11.63 9.35
C ALA A 113 5.09 -12.27 10.35
N SER A 114 5.61 -11.47 11.28
CA SER A 114 6.54 -11.87 12.34
C SER A 114 5.88 -12.63 13.50
N THR A 115 4.63 -12.28 13.84
CA THR A 115 3.97 -12.81 15.06
C THR A 115 2.87 -13.83 14.78
N ARG A 116 2.26 -13.79 13.58
CA ARG A 116 1.16 -14.66 13.12
C ARG A 116 0.01 -14.81 14.13
N THR A 117 -0.29 -13.74 14.87
CA THR A 117 -1.28 -13.73 15.96
C THR A 117 -2.73 -13.92 15.50
N MET A 118 -3.03 -13.75 14.21
CA MET A 118 -4.37 -13.94 13.65
C MET A 118 -4.32 -14.48 12.21
N PRO A 119 -5.41 -15.06 11.68
CA PRO A 119 -5.51 -15.41 10.26
C PRO A 119 -5.38 -14.18 9.37
N ARG A 120 -4.78 -14.35 8.18
CA ARG A 120 -4.59 -13.27 7.20
C ARG A 120 -5.89 -12.53 6.86
N GLN A 121 -6.99 -13.27 6.73
CA GLN A 121 -8.30 -12.70 6.41
C GLN A 121 -8.79 -11.71 7.48
N THR A 122 -8.50 -12.00 8.76
CA THR A 122 -8.84 -11.11 9.88
C THR A 122 -8.02 -9.83 9.84
N LEU A 123 -6.70 -9.93 9.59
CA LEU A 123 -5.84 -8.76 9.40
C LEU A 123 -6.34 -7.89 8.23
N VAL A 124 -6.62 -8.50 7.08
CA VAL A 124 -7.14 -7.79 5.90
C VAL A 124 -8.42 -7.05 6.26
N GLY A 125 -9.37 -7.69 6.94
CA GLY A 125 -10.63 -7.04 7.35
C GLY A 125 -10.42 -5.84 8.29
N HIS A 126 -9.52 -5.95 9.26
CA HIS A 126 -9.20 -4.83 10.17
C HIS A 126 -8.56 -3.66 9.42
N LEU A 127 -7.57 -3.93 8.56
CA LEU A 127 -6.89 -2.88 7.78
C LEU A 127 -7.81 -2.28 6.71
N THR A 128 -8.70 -3.09 6.12
CA THR A 128 -9.74 -2.56 5.21
C THR A 128 -10.65 -1.60 5.92
N SER A 129 -11.09 -1.92 7.14
CA SER A 129 -11.94 -1.02 7.92
C SER A 129 -11.18 0.27 8.25
N LEU A 130 -9.95 0.17 8.77
CA LEU A 130 -9.11 1.33 9.07
C LEU A 130 -8.98 2.30 7.89
N VAL A 131 -8.70 1.78 6.70
CA VAL A 131 -8.48 2.60 5.50
C VAL A 131 -9.81 3.09 4.92
N ALA A 132 -10.77 2.19 4.66
CA ALA A 132 -12.01 2.55 3.99
C ALA A 132 -12.88 3.49 4.82
N ASP A 133 -12.93 3.32 6.15
CA ASP A 133 -13.74 4.17 7.03
C ASP A 133 -13.30 5.64 6.95
N ALA A 134 -11.99 5.92 6.80
CA ALA A 134 -11.47 7.28 6.63
C ALA A 134 -12.01 7.97 5.36
N PHE A 135 -12.06 7.22 4.25
CA PHE A 135 -12.61 7.70 2.97
C PHE A 135 -14.13 7.82 3.00
N GLU A 136 -14.83 6.83 3.56
CA GLU A 136 -16.30 6.83 3.65
C GLU A 136 -16.80 7.98 4.52
N ALA A 137 -16.12 8.29 5.64
CA ALA A 137 -16.43 9.45 6.47
C ALA A 137 -16.31 10.78 5.70
N SER A 138 -15.48 10.81 4.65
CA SER A 138 -15.31 11.96 3.75
C SER A 138 -16.32 11.98 2.60
N GLY A 139 -17.10 10.90 2.41
CA GLY A 139 -18.08 10.74 1.34
C GLY A 139 -17.55 10.01 0.10
N VAL A 140 -16.31 9.53 0.12
CA VAL A 140 -15.71 8.79 -1.00
C VAL A 140 -16.27 7.36 -1.00
N THR A 141 -16.81 6.93 -2.14
CA THR A 141 -17.37 5.57 -2.33
C THR A 141 -16.59 4.72 -3.33
N ARG A 142 -15.66 5.35 -4.06
CA ARG A 142 -14.74 4.72 -5.03
C ARG A 142 -13.45 5.53 -5.12
N LEU A 143 -12.34 4.85 -5.35
CA LEU A 143 -11.04 5.48 -5.63
C LEU A 143 -10.93 5.83 -7.12
N ALA A 144 -10.43 7.01 -7.42
CA ALA A 144 -10.08 7.43 -8.76
C ALA A 144 -8.76 6.77 -9.21
N PRO A 145 -8.56 6.53 -10.52
CA PRO A 145 -7.24 6.15 -11.03
C PRO A 145 -6.22 7.27 -10.75
N PRO A 146 -4.94 6.94 -10.47
CA PRO A 146 -3.89 7.94 -10.37
C PRO A 146 -3.72 8.67 -11.72
N SER A 147 -3.49 9.98 -11.68
CA SER A 147 -3.18 10.82 -12.85
C SER A 147 -1.70 10.77 -13.25
#